data_AF-A0A381W6F6-F1
#
_entry.id   AF-A0A381W6F6-F1
#
_cell.length_a   1.000
_cell.length_b   1.000
_cell.length_c   1.000
_cell.angle_alpha   90.00
_cell.angle_beta   90.00
_cell.angle_gamma   90.00
#
_symmetry.space_group_name_H-M   'P 1'
#
loop_
_entity.id
_entity.type
_entity.pdbx_description
1 polymer ?
#
loop_
_entity_poly.entity_id
_entity_poly.type
_entity_poly.pdbx_seq_one_letter_code
_entity_poly.pdbx_strand_id
1 'polypeptide(L)' 'MKVSEAVLSRKTTRAFLKKPVRNELIKSLLKKSSRAASGGNLQPWRAFVINNETMKSFLDFQKNWTDQEVPSYAVY' A
#
# COMPACT_ATOMS: atom_id res chain seq x y z
N MET A 1 2.09 12.48 20.69
CA MET A 1 3.19 11.85 19.95
C MET A 1 3.79 12.88 19.01
N LYS A 2 5.11 13.09 19.06
CA LYS A 2 5.81 13.93 18.09
C LYS A 2 5.96 13.17 16.77
N VAL A 3 5.93 13.88 15.63
CA VAL A 3 6.09 13.25 14.31
C VAL A 3 7.41 12.47 14.22
N SER A 4 8.49 13.00 14.80
CA SER A 4 9.79 12.34 14.86
C SER A 4 9.73 10.96 15.54
N GLU A 5 9.01 10.83 16.66
CA GLU A 5 8.84 9.56 17.37
C GLU A 5 8.08 8.54 16.52
N ALA A 6 7.04 8.99 15.79
CA ALA A 6 6.29 8.15 14.87
C ALA A 6 7.17 7.56 13.76
N VAL A 7 8.05 8.39 13.20
CA VAL A 7 8.96 8.00 12.13
C VAL A 7 9.99 6.99 12.66
N LEU A 8 10.59 7.26 13.82
CA LEU A 8 11.60 6.38 14.43
C LEU A 8 11.02 5.04 14.88
N SER A 9 9.76 5.00 15.30
CA SER A 9 9.10 3.76 15.75
C SER A 9 8.53 2.91 14.61
N ARG A 10 8.45 3.42 13.37
CA ARG A 10 7.92 2.70 12.22
C ARG A 10 8.82 1.50 11.88
N LYS A 11 8.22 0.31 11.82
CA LYS A 11 8.90 -0.94 11.42
C LYS A 11 8.24 -1.56 10.19
N THR A 12 9.02 -2.31 9.41
CA THR A 12 8.51 -3.14 8.32
C THR A 12 8.06 -4.48 8.89
N THR A 13 6.77 -4.78 8.82
CA THR A 13 6.16 -5.99 9.38
C THR A 13 5.77 -6.96 8.27
N ARG A 14 6.12 -8.24 8.41
CA ARG A 14 5.82 -9.31 7.43
C ARG A 14 4.93 -10.43 7.95
N ALA A 15 4.58 -10.41 9.24
CA ALA A 15 3.64 -11.34 9.86
C ALA A 15 2.52 -10.54 10.53
N PHE A 16 1.27 -10.83 10.16
CA PHE A 16 0.08 -10.09 10.61
C PHE A 16 -0.87 -11.02 11.35
N LEU A 17 -1.59 -10.46 12.33
CA LEU A 17 -2.67 -11.18 13.01
C LEU A 17 -3.86 -11.36 12.06
N LYS A 18 -4.69 -12.38 12.31
CA LYS A 18 -5.98 -12.58 11.61
C LYS A 18 -7.07 -11.55 12.00
N LYS A 19 -6.67 -10.39 12.53
CA LYS A 19 -7.57 -9.33 12.97
C LYS A 19 -7.77 -8.32 11.83
N PRO A 20 -8.99 -8.16 11.30
CA PRO A 20 -9.23 -7.22 10.22
C PRO A 20 -9.08 -5.77 10.67
N VAL A 21 -8.67 -4.91 9.74
CA VAL A 21 -8.65 -3.45 9.90
C VAL A 21 -9.88 -2.87 9.22
N ARG A 22 -10.59 -1.96 9.90
CA ARG A 22 -11.81 -1.32 9.36
C ARG A 22 -11.50 -0.48 8.11
N ASN A 23 -12.37 -0.55 7.12
CA ASN A 23 -12.22 0.18 5.85
C ASN A 23 -12.23 1.70 6.05
N GLU A 24 -13.03 2.20 7.00
CA GLU A 24 -13.11 3.64 7.29
C GLU A 24 -11.77 4.16 7.80
N LEU A 25 -11.04 3.35 8.59
CA LEU A 25 -9.73 3.72 9.09
C LEU A 25 -8.73 3.83 7.93
N ILE A 26 -8.66 2.82 7.06
CA ILE A 26 -7.79 2.82 5.88
C ILE A 26 -8.10 4.02 4.97
N LYS A 27 -9.38 4.27 4.67
CA LYS A 27 -9.82 5.42 3.87
C LYS A 27 -9.39 6.74 4.50
N SER A 28 -9.55 6.89 5.81
CA SER A 28 -9.16 8.11 6.53
C SER A 28 -7.65 8.36 6.49
N LEU A 29 -6.84 7.30 6.57
CA LEU A 29 -5.39 7.36 6.49
C LEU A 29 -4.95 7.77 5.08
N LEU A 30 -5.49 7.11 4.05
CA LEU A 30 -5.16 7.43 2.65
C LEU A 30 -5.53 8.88 2.29
N LYS A 31 -6.70 9.37 2.75
CA LYS A 31 -7.11 10.77 2.55
C LYS A 31 -6.17 11.77 3.23
N LYS A 32 -5.61 11.44 4.39
CA LYS A 32 -4.60 12.28 5.06
C LYS A 32 -3.27 12.23 4.31
N SER A 33 -2.85 11.03 3.90
CA SER A 33 -1.58 10.81 3.18
C SER A 33 -1.57 11.41 1.79
N SER A 34 -2.73 11.54 1.12
CA SER A 34 -2.84 12.17 -0.21
C SER A 34 -2.50 13.66 -0.23
N ARG A 35 -2.10 14.25 0.90
CA ARG A 35 -1.60 15.62 0.98
C ARG A 35 -0.08 15.72 0.83
N ALA A 36 0.62 14.60 0.60
CA ALA A 36 2.05 14.61 0.33
C ALA A 36 2.35 15.52 -0.87
N ALA A 37 3.45 16.28 -0.83
CA ALA A 37 3.84 17.11 -1.96
C ALA A 37 4.16 16.25 -3.19
N SER A 38 3.83 16.74 -4.39
CA SER A 38 4.19 16.13 -5.67
C SER A 38 4.78 17.19 -6.61
N GLY A 39 5.64 16.77 -7.54
CA GLY A 39 6.21 17.66 -8.55
C GLY A 39 5.10 18.36 -9.34
N GLY A 40 5.15 19.69 -9.41
CA GLY A 40 4.10 20.51 -10.03
C GLY A 40 2.71 20.37 -9.40
N ASN A 41 2.60 19.79 -8.21
CA ASN A 41 1.34 19.45 -7.55
C ASN A 41 0.37 18.60 -8.43
N LEU A 42 0.93 17.76 -9.30
CA LEU A 42 0.16 16.91 -10.21
C LEU A 42 -0.65 15.81 -9.50
N GLN A 43 -0.27 15.48 -8.26
CA GLN A 43 -0.93 14.48 -7.42
C GLN A 43 -1.15 13.13 -8.17
N PRO A 44 -0.10 12.54 -8.79
CA PRO A 44 -0.27 11.46 -9.75
C PRO A 44 -0.60 10.10 -9.12
N TRP A 45 -0.68 10.02 -7.78
CA TRP A 45 -0.88 8.76 -7.07
C TRP A 45 -2.25 8.15 -7.37
N ARG A 46 -2.25 6.83 -7.58
CA ARG A 46 -3.45 5.99 -7.63
C ARG A 46 -3.31 4.91 -6.56
N ALA A 47 -4.22 4.90 -5.60
CA ALA A 47 -4.25 3.91 -4.53
C ALA A 47 -5.49 3.05 -4.66
N PHE A 48 -5.29 1.73 -4.73
CA PHE A 48 -6.36 0.74 -4.76
C PHE A 48 -6.32 -0.07 -3.48
N VAL A 49 -7.47 -0.23 -2.83
CA VAL A 49 -7.62 -1.05 -1.62
C VAL A 49 -8.42 -2.28 -1.99
N ILE A 50 -7.83 -3.45 -1.81
CA ILE A 50 -8.47 -4.75 -2.03
C ILE A 50 -8.74 -5.43 -0.69
N ASN A 51 -9.94 -5.98 -0.53
CA ASN A 51 -10.39 -6.67 0.69
C ASN A 51 -11.31 -7.83 0.31
N ASN A 52 -11.60 -8.71 1.27
CA ASN A 52 -12.56 -9.81 1.14
C ASN A 52 -12.32 -10.63 -0.14
N GLU A 53 -13.34 -10.72 -1.01
CA GLU A 53 -13.29 -11.55 -2.22
C GLU A 53 -12.22 -11.09 -3.22
N THR A 54 -12.03 -9.77 -3.37
CA THR A 54 -10.96 -9.24 -4.24
C THR A 54 -9.58 -9.61 -3.72
N MET A 55 -9.39 -9.66 -2.39
CA MET A 55 -8.12 -10.11 -1.82
C MET A 55 -7.89 -11.61 -2.07
N LYS A 56 -8.92 -12.45 -1.96
CA LYS A 56 -8.80 -13.88 -2.29
C LYS A 56 -8.42 -14.06 -3.76
N SER A 57 -9.15 -13.39 -4.66
CA SER A 57 -8.91 -13.40 -6.10
C SER A 57 -7.49 -12.95 -6.43
N PHE A 58 -6.98 -11.90 -5.76
CA PHE A 58 -5.61 -11.43 -5.94
C PHE A 58 -4.57 -12.45 -5.48
N LEU A 59 -4.77 -13.10 -4.33
CA LEU A 59 -3.85 -14.13 -3.85
C LEU A 59 -3.85 -15.36 -4.76
N ASP A 60 -5.01 -15.76 -5.28
CA ASP A 60 -5.09 -16.89 -6.22
C ASP A 60 -4.45 -16.54 -7.56
N PHE A 61 -4.63 -15.31 -8.05
CA PHE A 61 -3.90 -14.81 -9.20
C PHE A 61 -2.38 -14.85 -8.98
N GLN A 62 -1.89 -14.36 -7.84
CA GLN A 62 -0.47 -14.36 -7.50
C GLN A 62 0.12 -15.77 -7.42
N LYS A 63 -0.61 -16.77 -6.90
CA LYS A 63 -0.14 -18.17 -6.88
C LYS A 63 0.06 -18.74 -8.28
N ASN A 64 -0.74 -18.30 -9.25
CA ASN A 64 -0.71 -18.79 -10.62
C ASN A 64 0.15 -17.92 -11.56
N TRP A 65 0.65 -16.78 -11.07
CA TRP A 65 1.51 -15.90 -11.85
C TRP A 65 2.86 -16.58 -12.11
N THR A 66 3.18 -16.77 -13.39
CA THR A 66 4.45 -17.40 -13.83
C THR A 66 5.28 -16.49 -14.73
N ASP A 67 4.73 -15.35 -15.14
CA ASP A 67 5.42 -14.43 -16.03
C ASP A 67 6.60 -13.73 -15.34
N GLN A 68 7.66 -13.48 -16.09
CA GLN A 68 8.81 -12.74 -15.59
C GLN A 68 8.44 -11.25 -15.41
N GLU A 69 8.74 -10.68 -14.24
CA GLU A 69 8.57 -9.25 -14.02
C GLU A 69 9.51 -8.49 -14.95
N VAL A 70 8.94 -7.71 -15.87
CA VAL A 70 9.70 -6.81 -16.73
C VAL A 70 9.84 -5.47 -15.99
N PRO A 71 11.05 -5.04 -15.65
CA PRO A 71 11.26 -3.75 -15.00
C PRO A 71 10.66 -2.61 -15.81
N SER A 72 10.04 -1.65 -15.14
CA SER A 72 9.45 -0.46 -15.78
C SER A 72 10.49 0.54 -16.31
N TYR A 73 11.77 0.28 -16.06
CA TYR A 73 12.92 1.06 -16.51
C TYR A 73 14.11 0.12 -16.75
N ALA A 74 15.07 0.53 -17.58
CA ALA A 74 16.29 -0.24 -17.79
C ALA A 74 17.05 -0.40 -16.46
N VAL A 75 17.33 -1.64 -16.07
CA VAL A 75 18.21 -1.96 -14.95
C VAL A 75 19.61 -2.12 -15.55
N TYR A 76 20.49 -1.16 -15.28
CA TYR A 76 21.90 -1.18 -15.67
C TYR A 76 22.76 -1.88 -14.61
#